data_AF-A0A2M9YMU6-F1
#
_entry.id   AF-A0A2M9YMU6-F1
#
_cell.length_a   1.000
_cell.length_b   1.000
_cell.length_c   1.000
_cell.angle_alpha   90.00
_cell.angle_beta   90.00
_cell.angle_gamma   90.00
#
_symmetry.space_group_name_H-M   'P 1'
#
loop_
_entity.id
_entity.type
_entity.pdbx_description
1 polymer ?
#
loop_
_entity_poly.entity_id
_entity_poly.type
_entity_poly.pdbx_seq_one_letter_code
_entity_poly.pdbx_strand_id
1 'polypeptide(L)'
;MYQNRTLVILCLPLFFLFLVFTFCKEDSFEDKNQKEAASDTIGSDSEMEKTWMAFASSVERNDLVAFKNLSTKRIHCMDCILNEKESSSKDSADLNPIAWYKSYYSDPEELSYIPIDRFLQNNHSNVFDKETKKALKDPDRFSISPRYKNQETDDGSCIFSDRKSQNREGYEVLVTVHKPLFGSEVTQKGFSFIQTKNGLKFCGTYFIP
;
A
#
# COMPACT_ATOMS: atom_id res chain seq x y z
N MET A 1 31.62 -19.95 72.23
CA MET A 1 31.86 -18.90 73.25
C MET A 1 30.68 -17.94 73.23
N TYR A 2 30.11 -17.71 74.41
CA TYR A 2 28.83 -17.04 74.71
C TYR A 2 28.97 -15.52 74.82
N GLN A 3 27.94 -14.77 74.40
CA GLN A 3 27.34 -13.56 75.03
C GLN A 3 26.34 -12.98 74.03
N ASN A 4 25.01 -13.08 74.13
CA ASN A 4 24.04 -12.85 75.22
C ASN A 4 23.94 -11.39 75.69
N ARG A 5 22.95 -10.64 75.19
CA ARG A 5 22.24 -9.54 75.90
C ARG A 5 20.80 -9.37 75.39
N THR A 6 19.89 -10.00 76.13
CA THR A 6 18.68 -9.47 76.78
C THR A 6 17.66 -8.58 76.04
N LEU A 7 16.46 -9.17 75.93
CA LEU A 7 15.08 -8.69 75.82
C LEU A 7 14.68 -7.40 76.59
N VAL A 8 13.75 -6.61 76.01
CA VAL A 8 12.64 -5.94 76.73
C VAL A 8 11.38 -5.95 75.83
N ILE A 9 10.22 -6.20 76.45
CA ILE A 9 8.90 -6.57 75.90
C ILE A 9 7.93 -5.37 75.97
N LEU A 10 6.79 -5.49 75.25
CA LEU A 10 5.46 -4.84 75.43
C LEU A 10 5.26 -3.52 74.63
N CYS A 11 4.16 -3.22 73.93
CA CYS A 11 2.76 -3.65 73.96
C CYS A 11 2.06 -3.35 72.60
N LEU A 12 1.17 -4.25 72.15
CA LEU A 12 0.03 -4.02 71.23
C LEU A 12 -1.15 -3.38 72.03
N PRO A 13 -2.36 -3.11 71.49
CA PRO A 13 -2.87 -2.74 70.14
C PRO A 13 -3.85 -1.51 70.19
N LEU A 14 -4.35 -0.96 69.08
CA LEU A 14 -5.70 -0.31 68.97
C LEU A 14 -5.89 0.23 67.53
N PHE A 15 -6.80 -0.29 66.70
CA PHE A 15 -8.26 -0.10 66.68
C PHE A 15 -8.68 0.95 65.64
N PHE A 16 -9.37 0.45 64.60
CA PHE A 16 -10.44 1.10 63.84
C PHE A 16 -10.71 2.58 64.14
N LEU A 17 -10.53 3.43 63.13
CA LEU A 17 -11.37 4.61 62.95
C LEU A 17 -12.07 4.54 61.58
N PHE A 18 -13.38 4.34 61.70
CA PHE A 18 -14.41 4.43 60.69
C PHE A 18 -14.43 5.82 60.01
N LEU A 19 -14.71 5.79 58.70
CA LEU A 19 -15.70 6.61 57.97
C LEU A 19 -16.30 7.81 58.71
N VAL A 20 -16.31 9.00 58.06
CA VAL A 20 -17.54 9.72 57.66
C VAL A 20 -17.20 10.83 56.65
N PHE A 21 -17.80 10.69 55.46
CA PHE A 21 -18.36 11.70 54.55
C PHE A 21 -17.99 13.19 54.70
N THR A 22 -17.56 13.78 53.59
CA THR A 22 -18.18 15.01 53.08
C THR A 22 -18.36 14.95 51.56
N PHE A 23 -19.63 14.99 51.18
CA PHE A 23 -20.16 15.19 49.85
C PHE A 23 -19.69 16.53 49.25
N CYS A 24 -19.30 16.51 47.98
CA CYS A 24 -19.72 17.54 47.03
C CYS A 24 -20.34 16.84 45.82
N LYS A 25 -21.59 17.23 45.54
CA LYS A 25 -22.44 16.86 44.43
C LYS A 25 -22.68 18.12 43.59
N GLU A 26 -23.11 17.92 42.34
CA GLU A 26 -23.67 18.89 41.37
C GLU A 26 -22.61 19.60 40.50
N ASP A 27 -22.67 19.60 39.17
CA ASP A 27 -23.77 19.24 38.26
C ASP A 27 -23.28 18.86 36.85
N SER A 28 -24.21 18.20 36.16
CA SER A 28 -24.16 17.62 34.82
C SER A 28 -23.66 18.52 33.68
N PHE A 29 -22.97 17.91 32.71
CA PHE A 29 -23.34 18.05 31.31
C PHE A 29 -23.15 16.71 30.59
N GLU A 30 -24.27 16.08 30.19
CA GLU A 30 -24.26 15.08 29.13
C GLU A 30 -23.73 15.76 27.86
N ASP A 31 -22.64 15.24 27.29
CA ASP A 31 -22.44 15.35 25.85
C ASP A 31 -22.48 13.94 25.25
N LYS A 32 -23.71 13.52 24.95
CA LYS A 32 -23.99 12.41 24.03
C LYS A 32 -23.73 12.90 22.61
N ASN A 33 -22.47 12.98 22.18
CA ASN A 33 -22.08 12.95 20.77
C ASN A 33 -20.56 12.82 20.61
N GLN A 34 -20.06 11.60 20.79
CA GLN A 34 -18.96 11.12 19.94
C GLN A 34 -19.16 9.63 19.70
N LYS A 35 -20.16 9.36 18.85
CA LYS A 35 -20.27 8.13 18.06
C LYS A 35 -19.03 8.02 17.17
N GLU A 36 -18.44 6.82 17.20
CA GLU A 36 -17.78 6.15 16.08
C GLU A 36 -16.86 7.02 15.20
N ALA A 37 -15.56 7.05 15.56
CA ALA A 37 -14.48 7.36 14.63
C ALA A 37 -13.36 6.30 14.70
N ALA A 38 -13.72 5.04 14.93
CA ALA A 38 -12.75 3.95 15.09
C ALA A 38 -13.22 2.60 14.50
N SER A 39 -14.15 2.60 13.54
CA SER A 39 -14.67 1.36 12.93
C SER A 39 -14.43 1.22 11.41
N ASP A 40 -14.01 2.26 10.70
CA ASP A 40 -13.89 2.18 9.23
C ASP A 40 -12.51 1.72 8.73
N THR A 41 -11.46 1.82 9.55
CA THR A 41 -10.08 1.50 9.11
C THR A 41 -9.73 0.01 9.21
N ILE A 42 -10.37 -0.74 10.11
CA ILE A 42 -10.06 -2.17 10.31
C ILE A 42 -10.62 -3.02 9.16
N GLY A 43 -11.68 -2.56 8.48
CA GLY A 43 -12.29 -3.27 7.35
C GLY A 43 -11.53 -3.10 6.04
N SER A 44 -10.96 -1.91 5.81
CA SER A 44 -10.39 -1.50 4.53
C SER A 44 -9.03 -2.17 4.26
N ASP A 45 -8.18 -2.27 5.29
CA ASP A 45 -6.87 -2.92 5.19
C ASP A 45 -6.99 -4.43 4.95
N SER A 46 -7.99 -5.07 5.58
CA SER A 46 -8.28 -6.50 5.36
C SER A 46 -8.80 -6.78 3.95
N GLU A 47 -9.56 -5.87 3.34
CA GLU A 47 -10.02 -5.99 1.96
C GLU A 47 -8.85 -5.88 0.98
N MET A 48 -7.95 -4.92 1.20
CA MET A 48 -6.77 -4.75 0.36
C MET A 48 -5.82 -5.94 0.45
N GLU A 49 -5.57 -6.49 1.64
CA GLU A 49 -4.73 -7.68 1.79
C GLU A 49 -5.29 -8.88 1.01
N LYS A 50 -6.61 -9.12 1.10
CA LYS A 50 -7.29 -10.17 0.31
C LYS A 50 -7.17 -9.93 -1.18
N THR A 51 -7.36 -8.68 -1.61
CA THR A 51 -7.23 -8.28 -3.02
C THR A 51 -5.81 -8.50 -3.53
N TRP A 52 -4.81 -8.09 -2.74
CA TRP A 52 -3.40 -8.28 -3.05
C TRP A 52 -3.07 -9.76 -3.20
N MET A 53 -3.49 -10.60 -2.26
CA MET A 53 -3.21 -12.04 -2.30
C MET A 53 -3.87 -12.72 -3.50
N ALA A 54 -5.09 -12.31 -3.87
CA ALA A 54 -5.76 -12.78 -5.08
C ALA A 54 -5.02 -12.35 -6.35
N PHE A 55 -4.59 -11.08 -6.41
CA PHE A 55 -3.81 -10.52 -7.51
C PHE A 55 -2.46 -11.25 -7.67
N ALA A 56 -1.68 -11.34 -6.61
CA ALA A 56 -0.39 -12.02 -6.60
C ALA A 56 -0.51 -13.49 -7.02
N SER A 57 -1.56 -14.18 -6.56
CA SER A 57 -1.83 -15.57 -6.95
C SER A 57 -2.20 -15.69 -8.44
N SER A 58 -2.91 -14.73 -9.01
CA SER A 58 -3.20 -14.72 -10.46
C SER A 58 -1.92 -14.58 -11.29
N VAL A 59 -1.00 -13.71 -10.86
CA VAL A 59 0.30 -13.50 -11.52
C VAL A 59 1.20 -14.74 -11.41
N GLU A 60 1.29 -15.33 -10.21
CA GLU A 60 2.07 -16.54 -9.95
C GLU A 60 1.62 -17.69 -10.84
N ARG A 61 0.31 -17.93 -10.93
CA ARG A 61 -0.29 -19.01 -11.74
C ARG A 61 -0.40 -18.68 -13.23
N ASN A 62 0.00 -17.48 -13.65
CA ASN A 62 -0.22 -16.98 -15.01
C ASN A 62 -1.69 -17.06 -15.46
N ASP A 63 -2.62 -16.84 -14.52
CA ASP A 63 -4.06 -16.84 -14.76
C ASP A 63 -4.48 -15.46 -15.28
N LEU A 64 -4.35 -15.27 -16.60
CA LEU A 64 -4.61 -13.99 -17.26
C LEU A 64 -6.08 -13.57 -17.17
N VAL A 65 -7.01 -14.53 -17.00
CA VAL A 65 -8.44 -14.25 -16.84
C VAL A 65 -8.69 -13.66 -15.45
N ALA A 66 -8.17 -14.28 -14.40
CA ALA A 66 -8.25 -13.74 -13.06
C ALA A 66 -7.53 -12.38 -12.93
N PHE A 67 -6.34 -12.26 -13.53
CA PHE A 67 -5.59 -10.99 -13.57
C PHE A 67 -6.43 -9.88 -14.20
N LYS A 68 -7.01 -10.13 -15.38
CA LYS A 68 -7.88 -9.18 -16.08
C LYS A 68 -9.09 -8.78 -15.23
N ASN A 69 -9.71 -9.74 -14.53
CA ASN A 69 -10.85 -9.48 -13.66
C ASN A 69 -10.48 -8.66 -12.41
N LEU A 70 -9.25 -8.77 -11.92
CA LEU A 70 -8.71 -8.01 -10.79
C LEU A 70 -8.13 -6.65 -11.21
N SER A 71 -8.19 -6.32 -12.51
CA SER A 71 -7.58 -5.14 -13.09
C SER A 71 -8.62 -4.16 -13.65
N THR A 72 -8.23 -2.91 -13.81
CA THR A 72 -8.95 -1.93 -14.60
C THR A 72 -8.80 -2.23 -16.10
N LYS A 73 -9.67 -1.61 -16.92
CA LYS A 73 -9.62 -1.77 -18.39
C LYS A 73 -8.36 -1.16 -19.03
N ARG A 74 -7.74 -0.19 -18.36
CA ARG A 74 -6.49 0.45 -18.77
C ARG A 74 -5.53 0.46 -17.58
N ILE A 75 -4.28 0.09 -17.82
CA ILE A 75 -3.21 0.01 -16.84
C ILE A 75 -2.25 1.16 -17.08
N HIS A 76 -2.00 1.97 -16.06
CA HIS A 76 -0.92 2.94 -16.06
C HIS A 76 0.43 2.21 -15.89
N CYS A 77 1.29 2.23 -16.90
CA CYS A 77 2.58 1.55 -16.87
C CYS A 77 3.64 2.37 -17.60
N MET A 78 4.38 3.16 -16.83
CA MET A 78 5.47 3.98 -17.36
C MET A 78 6.61 3.14 -17.93
N ASP A 79 6.96 2.05 -17.25
CA ASP A 79 8.06 1.17 -17.65
C ASP A 79 7.75 0.33 -18.89
N CYS A 80 6.48 0.19 -19.25
CA CYS A 80 6.06 -0.57 -20.43
C CYS A 80 6.47 0.14 -21.74
N ILE A 81 6.56 1.47 -21.73
CA ILE A 81 6.93 2.28 -22.91
C ILE A 81 8.41 2.07 -23.27
N LEU A 82 9.27 1.88 -22.26
CA LEU A 82 10.71 1.74 -22.45
C LEU A 82 11.07 0.39 -23.09
N ASN A 83 10.36 -0.68 -22.69
CA ASN A 83 10.63 -2.04 -23.13
C ASN A 83 10.15 -2.36 -24.57
N GLU A 84 9.04 -1.77 -25.03
CA GLU A 84 8.56 -2.00 -26.41
C GLU A 84 9.53 -1.44 -27.47
N LYS A 85 10.30 -0.40 -27.15
CA LYS A 85 11.20 0.28 -28.11
C LYS A 85 12.62 -0.31 -28.15
N GLU A 86 13.10 -0.89 -27.05
CA GLU A 86 14.37 -1.63 -27.05
C GLU A 86 14.27 -2.90 -27.92
N SER A 87 13.16 -3.63 -27.82
CA SER A 87 12.96 -4.88 -28.59
C SER A 87 12.73 -4.68 -30.09
N SER A 88 12.29 -3.49 -30.53
CA SER A 88 12.04 -3.19 -31.95
C SER A 88 13.25 -2.61 -32.70
N SER A 89 14.40 -2.38 -32.05
CA SER A 89 15.52 -1.67 -32.67
C SER A 89 16.72 -2.59 -32.97
N LYS A 90 16.76 -3.09 -34.22
CA LYS A 90 18.05 -3.36 -34.88
C LYS A 90 18.72 -2.07 -35.40
N ASP A 91 18.02 -0.94 -35.32
CA ASP A 91 18.47 0.39 -35.75
C ASP A 91 18.43 1.40 -34.58
N SER A 92 19.01 1.03 -33.43
CA SER A 92 18.98 1.83 -32.18
C SER A 92 19.83 3.10 -32.18
N ALA A 93 20.20 3.63 -33.35
CA ALA A 93 21.00 4.85 -33.49
C ALA A 93 20.17 6.15 -33.46
N ASP A 94 18.84 6.07 -33.52
CA ASP A 94 17.96 7.24 -33.71
C ASP A 94 17.01 7.53 -32.54
N LEU A 95 17.39 7.16 -31.32
CA LEU A 95 16.70 7.65 -30.12
C LEU A 95 17.14 9.08 -29.85
N ASN A 96 16.56 10.05 -30.56
CA ASN A 96 16.60 11.44 -30.11
C ASN A 96 15.82 11.54 -28.80
N PRO A 97 16.49 11.73 -27.63
CA PRO A 97 15.83 11.73 -26.33
C PRO A 97 14.76 12.83 -26.24
N ILE A 98 14.93 13.90 -27.02
CA ILE A 98 14.02 15.04 -27.12
C ILE A 98 12.72 14.64 -27.85
N ALA A 99 12.76 13.74 -28.84
CA ALA A 99 11.56 13.31 -29.57
C ALA A 99 10.67 12.38 -28.71
N TRP A 100 11.28 11.47 -27.96
CA TRP A 100 10.59 10.65 -26.95
C TRP A 100 10.00 11.52 -25.84
N TYR A 101 10.81 12.43 -25.27
CA TYR A 101 10.38 13.37 -24.25
C TYR A 101 9.23 14.24 -24.76
N LYS A 102 9.35 14.84 -25.96
CA LYS A 102 8.27 15.60 -26.59
C LYS A 102 7.01 14.79 -26.81
N SER A 103 7.10 13.54 -27.27
CA SER A 103 5.93 12.67 -27.43
C SER A 103 5.25 12.37 -26.11
N TYR A 104 6.03 12.11 -25.05
CA TYR A 104 5.54 11.87 -23.69
C TYR A 104 4.81 13.10 -23.11
N TYR A 105 5.34 14.31 -23.31
CA TYR A 105 4.71 15.55 -22.84
C TYR A 105 3.62 16.11 -23.77
N SER A 106 3.47 15.57 -24.99
CA SER A 106 2.40 15.98 -25.92
C SER A 106 1.10 15.23 -25.69
N ASP A 107 1.17 13.95 -25.29
CA ASP A 107 0.01 13.15 -24.88
C ASP A 107 0.42 12.07 -23.85
N PRO A 108 0.62 12.47 -22.58
CA PRO A 108 1.04 11.54 -21.53
C PRO A 108 -0.04 10.50 -21.20
N GLU A 109 -1.32 10.80 -21.45
CA GLU A 109 -2.45 9.90 -21.18
C GLU A 109 -2.50 8.72 -22.16
N GLU A 110 -2.20 8.94 -23.45
CA GLU A 110 -2.20 7.83 -24.42
C GLU A 110 -1.01 6.88 -24.28
N LEU A 111 0.15 7.39 -23.87
CA LEU A 111 1.38 6.60 -23.84
C LEU A 111 1.51 5.75 -22.57
N SER A 112 1.12 6.29 -21.42
CA SER A 112 1.27 5.62 -20.13
C SER A 112 0.10 4.71 -19.77
N TYR A 113 -1.10 4.91 -20.35
CA TYR A 113 -2.26 4.07 -20.10
C TYR A 113 -2.50 3.05 -21.21
N ILE A 114 -2.21 1.79 -20.93
CA ILE A 114 -2.28 0.69 -21.90
C ILE A 114 -3.59 -0.10 -21.70
N PRO A 115 -4.37 -0.38 -22.75
CA PRO A 115 -5.51 -1.29 -22.65
C PRO A 115 -5.08 -2.64 -22.05
N ILE A 116 -5.87 -3.19 -21.11
CA ILE A 116 -5.51 -4.41 -20.38
C ILE A 116 -5.15 -5.58 -21.31
N ASP A 117 -5.85 -5.71 -22.44
CA ASP A 117 -5.56 -6.77 -23.41
C ASP A 117 -4.17 -6.60 -24.07
N ARG A 118 -3.75 -5.37 -24.36
CA ARG A 118 -2.40 -5.09 -24.89
C ARG A 118 -1.34 -5.31 -23.80
N PHE A 119 -1.61 -4.87 -22.58
CA PHE A 119 -0.72 -5.09 -21.44
C PHE A 119 -0.46 -6.59 -21.22
N LEU A 120 -1.51 -7.41 -21.26
CA LEU A 120 -1.41 -8.87 -21.14
C LEU A 120 -0.58 -9.51 -22.25
N GLN A 121 -0.69 -8.99 -23.47
CA GLN A 121 0.03 -9.51 -24.64
C GLN A 121 1.51 -9.13 -24.64
N ASN A 122 1.84 -7.88 -24.31
CA ASN A 122 3.17 -7.32 -24.61
C ASN A 122 4.02 -7.07 -23.37
N ASN A 123 3.41 -6.84 -22.21
CA ASN A 123 4.13 -6.30 -21.05
C ASN A 123 4.05 -7.18 -19.81
N HIS A 124 2.99 -7.99 -19.66
CA HIS A 124 2.75 -8.76 -18.44
C HIS A 124 3.95 -9.65 -18.04
N SER A 125 4.57 -10.35 -18.99
CA SER A 125 5.75 -11.19 -18.69
C SER A 125 6.98 -10.40 -18.23
N ASN A 126 7.13 -9.17 -18.73
CA ASN A 126 8.29 -8.31 -18.43
C ASN A 126 8.11 -7.61 -17.09
N VAL A 127 6.90 -7.11 -16.83
CA VAL A 127 6.53 -6.53 -15.54
C VAL A 127 6.61 -7.58 -14.44
N PHE A 128 6.11 -8.79 -14.68
CA PHE A 128 6.08 -9.89 -13.73
C PHE A 128 7.11 -10.98 -14.08
N ASP A 129 8.37 -10.59 -14.13
CA ASP A 129 9.50 -11.50 -14.28
C ASP A 129 9.61 -12.49 -13.09
N LYS A 130 10.56 -13.42 -13.19
CA LYS A 130 10.78 -14.47 -12.17
C LYS A 130 11.06 -13.91 -10.78
N GLU A 131 11.82 -12.83 -10.67
CA GLU A 131 12.22 -12.27 -9.37
C GLU A 131 11.08 -11.50 -8.73
N THR A 132 10.31 -10.78 -9.55
CA THR A 132 9.07 -10.12 -9.14
C THR A 132 8.08 -11.16 -8.62
N LYS A 133 7.83 -12.25 -9.36
CA LYS A 133 6.90 -13.32 -8.95
C LYS A 133 7.26 -13.92 -7.58
N LYS A 134 8.55 -14.13 -7.29
CA LYS A 134 9.00 -14.63 -5.99
C LYS A 134 8.74 -13.63 -4.85
N ALA A 135 8.74 -12.34 -5.14
CA ALA A 135 8.58 -11.28 -4.15
C ALA A 135 7.12 -11.00 -3.78
N LEU A 136 6.17 -11.18 -4.71
CA LEU A 136 4.77 -10.75 -4.57
C LEU A 136 4.06 -11.30 -3.32
N LYS A 137 4.43 -12.51 -2.86
CA LYS A 137 3.77 -13.20 -1.74
C LYS A 137 4.67 -13.39 -0.52
N ASP A 138 5.88 -12.85 -0.55
CA ASP A 138 6.79 -12.90 0.59
C ASP A 138 6.43 -11.74 1.55
N PRO A 139 5.92 -12.02 2.76
CA PRO A 139 5.45 -10.98 3.68
C PRO A 139 6.57 -10.04 4.13
N ASP A 140 7.84 -10.44 4.01
CA ASP A 140 8.98 -9.58 4.33
C ASP A 140 9.40 -8.68 3.16
N ARG A 141 8.71 -8.78 2.02
CA ARG A 141 9.10 -8.13 0.76
C ARG A 141 8.01 -7.26 0.16
N PHE A 142 6.84 -7.17 0.77
CA PHE A 142 5.85 -6.20 0.35
C PHE A 142 5.25 -5.43 1.53
N SER A 143 4.83 -4.20 1.26
CA SER A 143 4.07 -3.38 2.20
C SER A 143 2.87 -2.79 1.49
N ILE A 144 1.74 -2.75 2.18
CA ILE A 144 0.48 -2.16 1.69
C ILE A 144 0.28 -0.84 2.42
N SER A 145 -0.01 0.23 1.70
CA SER A 145 -0.33 1.53 2.28
C SER A 145 -1.50 2.20 1.54
N PRO A 146 -2.42 2.88 2.26
CA PRO A 146 -3.42 3.72 1.62
C PRO A 146 -2.72 4.91 0.93
N ARG A 147 -3.21 5.32 -0.23
CA ARG A 147 -2.71 6.52 -0.91
C ARG A 147 -3.35 7.76 -0.28
N TYR A 148 -2.54 8.61 0.36
CA TYR A 148 -3.02 9.85 0.97
C TYR A 148 -3.29 10.94 -0.08
N LYS A 149 -4.42 11.63 0.05
CA LYS A 149 -4.95 12.64 -0.89
C LYS A 149 -4.12 13.93 -1.03
N ASN A 150 -3.02 14.08 -0.29
CA ASN A 150 -2.30 15.36 -0.18
C ASN A 150 -1.10 15.49 -1.14
N GLN A 151 -0.90 14.55 -2.06
CA GLN A 151 0.08 14.73 -3.15
C GLN A 151 -0.63 15.34 -4.37
N GLU A 152 -0.62 16.68 -4.45
CA GLU A 152 -0.96 17.45 -5.66
C GLU A 152 -0.09 17.06 -6.89
N THR A 153 0.87 16.16 -6.73
CA THR A 153 1.79 15.68 -7.76
C THR A 153 1.43 14.33 -8.35
N ASP A 154 0.43 13.61 -7.83
CA ASP A 154 0.18 12.21 -8.21
C ASP A 154 -1.10 12.05 -9.07
N ASP A 155 -1.22 12.88 -10.10
CA ASP A 155 -2.32 12.86 -11.09
C ASP A 155 -2.18 11.68 -12.09
N GLY A 156 -1.10 10.90 -12.00
CA GLY A 156 -0.75 9.88 -12.99
C GLY A 156 -1.27 8.47 -12.70
N SER A 157 -1.62 8.17 -11.46
CA SER A 157 -1.84 6.78 -11.05
C SER A 157 -3.34 6.50 -10.93
N CYS A 158 -3.95 6.23 -12.09
CA CYS A 158 -5.29 5.64 -12.27
C CYS A 158 -6.46 6.62 -12.44
N ILE A 159 -6.22 7.76 -13.10
CA ILE A 159 -7.28 8.71 -13.43
C ILE A 159 -8.05 8.24 -14.66
N PHE A 160 -9.30 7.84 -14.43
CA PHE A 160 -10.31 7.88 -15.47
C PHE A 160 -10.77 9.33 -15.61
N SER A 161 -10.88 9.80 -16.85
CA SER A 161 -11.27 11.13 -17.34
C SER A 161 -12.47 11.84 -16.66
N ASP A 162 -13.15 11.20 -15.72
CA ASP A 162 -14.17 11.83 -14.90
C ASP A 162 -13.53 12.48 -13.67
N ARG A 163 -13.19 13.77 -13.78
CA ARG A 163 -12.75 14.65 -12.68
C ARG A 163 -13.67 14.63 -11.44
N LYS A 164 -14.88 14.07 -11.54
CA LYS A 164 -15.78 13.81 -10.39
C LYS A 164 -15.31 12.65 -9.49
N SER A 165 -14.23 11.93 -9.86
CA SER A 165 -13.75 10.74 -9.14
C SER A 165 -12.50 10.95 -8.28
N GLN A 166 -12.03 12.20 -8.11
CA GLN A 166 -10.86 12.57 -7.29
C GLN A 166 -10.95 12.21 -5.80
N ASN A 167 -12.06 11.60 -5.35
CA ASN A 167 -12.27 11.15 -3.98
C ASN A 167 -12.19 9.63 -3.78
N ARG A 168 -11.78 8.85 -4.79
CA ARG A 168 -11.67 7.39 -4.63
C ARG A 168 -10.48 7.04 -3.76
N GLU A 169 -10.75 6.25 -2.73
CA GLU A 169 -9.72 5.57 -1.94
C GLU A 169 -8.89 4.67 -2.87
N GLY A 170 -7.58 4.73 -2.68
CA GLY A 170 -6.61 3.95 -3.43
C GLY A 170 -5.57 3.37 -2.49
N TYR A 171 -4.93 2.31 -2.94
CA TYR A 171 -3.86 1.63 -2.22
C TYR A 171 -2.64 1.51 -3.10
N GLU A 172 -1.51 1.46 -2.45
CA GLU A 172 -0.23 1.15 -3.04
C GLU A 172 0.34 -0.08 -2.36
N VAL A 173 0.88 -0.98 -3.18
CA VAL A 173 1.69 -2.10 -2.70
C VAL A 173 3.09 -1.92 -3.23
N LEU A 174 4.03 -1.69 -2.33
CA LEU A 174 5.45 -1.64 -2.67
C LEU A 174 6.04 -3.03 -2.51
N VAL A 175 6.76 -3.51 -3.52
CA VAL A 175 7.38 -4.85 -3.53
C VAL A 175 8.88 -4.71 -3.76
N THR A 176 9.68 -5.18 -2.81
CA THR A 176 11.13 -5.23 -2.90
C THR A 176 11.57 -6.43 -3.74
N VAL A 177 12.01 -6.20 -4.99
CA VAL A 177 12.38 -7.23 -5.98
C VAL A 177 13.82 -7.72 -5.81
N HIS A 178 14.73 -6.87 -5.33
CA HIS A 178 16.07 -7.27 -4.93
C HIS A 178 16.35 -6.77 -3.51
N LYS A 179 16.66 -7.70 -2.59
CA LYS A 179 17.11 -7.33 -1.25
C LYS A 179 18.52 -6.73 -1.36
N PRO A 180 18.84 -5.68 -0.59
CA PRO A 180 20.17 -5.09 -0.64
C PRO A 180 21.19 -6.13 -0.17
N LEU A 181 22.15 -6.46 -1.04
CA LEU A 181 23.34 -7.21 -0.67
C LEU A 181 24.49 -6.21 -0.67
N PHE A 182 25.03 -5.92 0.51
CA PHE A 182 26.22 -5.11 0.77
C PHE A 182 26.52 -4.03 -0.30
N GLY A 183 25.80 -2.91 -0.22
CA GLY A 183 26.04 -1.75 -1.08
C GLY A 183 25.31 -1.75 -2.43
N SER A 184 24.47 -2.75 -2.73
CA SER A 184 23.56 -2.70 -3.87
C SER A 184 22.33 -1.82 -3.58
N GLU A 185 21.86 -1.09 -4.59
CA GLU A 185 20.59 -0.35 -4.54
C GLU A 185 19.40 -1.32 -4.38
N VAL A 186 18.36 -0.87 -3.68
CA VAL A 186 17.15 -1.66 -3.44
C VAL A 186 16.19 -1.40 -4.58
N THR A 187 16.04 -2.40 -5.46
CA THR A 187 15.05 -2.30 -6.52
C THR A 187 13.65 -2.62 -6.00
N GLN A 188 12.72 -1.68 -6.14
CA GLN A 188 11.32 -1.86 -5.80
C GLN A 188 10.40 -1.69 -7.01
N LYS A 189 9.23 -2.32 -6.94
CA LYS A 189 8.11 -2.08 -7.86
C LYS A 189 6.90 -1.65 -7.06
N GLY A 190 6.29 -0.54 -7.45
CA GLY A 190 5.03 -0.07 -6.91
C GLY A 190 3.85 -0.58 -7.73
N PHE A 191 2.83 -1.09 -7.06
CA PHE A 191 1.57 -1.54 -7.66
C PHE A 191 0.41 -0.72 -7.10
N SER A 192 -0.32 -0.04 -7.98
CA SER A 192 -1.43 0.84 -7.63
C SER A 192 -2.77 0.12 -7.76
N PHE A 193 -3.65 0.36 -6.80
CA PHE A 193 -5.02 -0.14 -6.76
C PHE A 193 -5.99 1.01 -6.49
N ILE A 194 -7.17 0.96 -7.12
CA ILE A 194 -8.26 1.92 -6.89
C ILE A 194 -9.55 1.22 -6.49
N GLN A 195 -10.32 1.86 -5.60
CA GLN A 195 -11.67 1.42 -5.30
C GLN A 195 -12.59 1.65 -6.51
N THR A 196 -13.31 0.60 -6.92
CA THR A 196 -14.35 0.68 -7.95
C THR A 196 -15.68 0.18 -7.40
N LYS A 197 -16.77 0.35 -8.17
CA LYS A 197 -18.06 -0.27 -7.85
C LYS A 197 -18.01 -1.81 -7.75
N ASN A 198 -16.95 -2.43 -8.29
CA ASN A 198 -16.75 -3.88 -8.31
C ASN A 198 -15.56 -4.29 -7.39
N GLY A 199 -15.29 -3.51 -6.34
CA GLY A 199 -14.16 -3.70 -5.43
C GLY A 199 -12.86 -3.04 -5.91
N LEU A 200 -11.79 -3.29 -5.17
CA LEU A 200 -10.43 -2.84 -5.50
C LEU A 200 -9.94 -3.46 -6.81
N LYS A 201 -9.32 -2.63 -7.66
CA LYS A 201 -8.77 -3.05 -8.95
C LYS A 201 -7.34 -2.56 -9.13
N PHE A 202 -6.46 -3.45 -9.56
CA PHE A 202 -5.12 -3.11 -10.04
C PHE A 202 -5.24 -2.16 -11.22
N CYS A 203 -4.47 -1.08 -11.20
CA CYS A 203 -4.61 -0.02 -12.18
C CYS A 203 -3.30 0.60 -12.64
N GLY A 204 -2.18 0.26 -12.01
CA GLY A 204 -0.89 0.70 -12.53
C GLY A 204 0.31 0.11 -11.82
N THR A 205 1.45 0.19 -12.48
CA THR A 205 2.74 -0.26 -11.98
C THR A 205 3.82 0.74 -12.35
N TYR A 206 4.83 0.86 -11.48
CA TYR A 206 6.01 1.66 -11.75
C TYR A 206 7.24 1.10 -11.03
N PHE A 207 8.42 1.40 -11.56
CA PHE A 207 9.70 0.98 -11.04
C PHE A 207 10.32 2.06 -10.14
N ILE A 208 10.94 1.64 -9.04
CA ILE A 208 11.73 2.49 -8.16
C ILE A 208 13.15 1.91 -8.16
N PRO A 209 14.14 2.63 -8.73
CA PRO A 209 15.53 2.19 -8.76
C PRO A 209 16.14 2.07 -7.37
#